data_AF-A0A7M2X4Y2-F1
#
_entry.id   AF-A0A7M2X4Y2-F1
#
_cell.length_a   1.000
_cell.length_b   1.000
_cell.length_c   1.000
_cell.angle_alpha   90.00
_cell.angle_beta   90.00
_cell.angle_gamma   90.00
#
_symmetry.space_group_name_H-M   'P 1'
#
loop_
_entity.id
_entity.type
_entity.pdbx_description
1 polymer ?
#
loop_
_entity_poly.entity_id
_entity_poly.type
_entity_poly.pdbx_seq_one_letter_code
_entity_poly.pdbx_strand_id
1 'polypeptide(L)'
;MPPVGASMGSMRLGSVVKTGKRKSKRRRRRSADEGSYVCPSCGEQIVIPLDRSEGSDQRYVEDCPVCCNPNVISVEYDPAWTEPRVWAEAE
;
A
#
# COMPACT_ATOMS: atom_id res chain seq x y z
N MET A 1 -59.76 -12.85 37.24
CA MET A 1 -58.94 -13.31 36.09
C MET A 1 -58.71 -12.09 35.20
N PRO A 2 -57.49 -11.84 34.69
CA PRO A 2 -57.06 -10.50 34.28
C PRO A 2 -57.54 -10.03 32.89
N PRO A 3 -57.70 -8.71 32.67
CA PRO A 3 -57.97 -8.11 31.35
C PRO A 3 -56.69 -7.91 30.50
N VAL A 4 -56.92 -7.51 29.24
CA VAL A 4 -55.95 -7.42 28.13
C VAL A 4 -55.25 -6.05 27.97
N GLY A 5 -54.08 -6.04 27.31
CA GLY A 5 -53.38 -4.84 26.78
C GLY A 5 -52.54 -4.07 27.81
N ALA A 6 -51.22 -3.83 27.69
CA ALA A 6 -50.37 -3.43 26.55
C ALA A 6 -50.84 -2.10 25.91
N SER A 7 -50.05 -1.04 25.76
CA SER A 7 -48.60 -0.79 25.96
C SER A 7 -48.35 0.72 26.10
N MET A 8 -47.28 1.16 26.79
CA MET A 8 -46.56 2.43 26.51
C MET A 8 -45.28 2.56 27.36
N GLY A 9 -44.22 1.84 26.98
CA GLY A 9 -42.87 1.96 27.56
C GLY A 9 -41.94 2.73 26.62
N SER A 10 -41.86 4.05 26.77
CA SER A 10 -41.15 4.93 25.82
C SER A 10 -39.88 5.54 26.41
N MET A 11 -38.73 4.85 26.27
CA MET A 11 -37.40 5.43 26.46
C MET A 11 -36.39 4.86 25.46
N ARG A 12 -35.74 5.74 24.69
CA ARG A 12 -34.63 5.41 23.78
C ARG A 12 -33.27 5.65 24.47
N LEU A 13 -32.20 5.30 23.76
CA LEU A 13 -30.79 5.64 23.99
C LEU A 13 -30.09 4.72 25.03
N GLY A 14 -28.86 4.25 24.82
CA GLY A 14 -27.98 4.42 23.66
C GLY A 14 -26.49 4.23 24.01
N SER A 15 -25.96 3.04 23.72
CA SER A 15 -24.56 2.72 23.38
C SER A 15 -23.39 3.50 24.03
N VAL A 16 -22.79 2.95 25.09
CA VAL A 16 -21.49 3.36 25.68
C VAL A 16 -20.82 2.13 26.33
N VAL A 17 -19.61 1.64 26.04
CA VAL A 17 -18.62 1.74 24.92
C VAL A 17 -17.85 0.39 24.83
N LYS A 18 -17.04 0.15 23.78
CA LYS A 18 -16.03 -0.94 23.74
C LYS A 18 -14.60 -0.37 23.63
N THR A 19 -13.90 -0.18 24.76
CA THR A 19 -12.49 0.26 24.78
C THR A 19 -11.53 -0.89 24.49
N GLY A 20 -11.48 -1.32 23.23
CA GLY A 20 -10.48 -2.26 22.72
C GLY A 20 -9.40 -1.57 21.89
N LYS A 21 -8.19 -2.16 21.89
CA LYS A 21 -7.11 -1.92 20.90
C LYS A 21 -6.27 -0.63 21.04
N ARG A 22 -5.39 -0.60 22.05
CA ARG A 22 -4.11 0.14 21.99
C ARG A 22 -2.93 -0.79 21.64
N LYS A 23 -2.97 -1.43 20.47
CA LYS A 23 -1.80 -2.10 19.85
C LYS A 23 -1.36 -1.31 18.61
N SER A 24 -0.05 -1.25 18.39
CA SER A 24 0.66 -0.50 17.35
C SER A 24 0.58 1.04 17.46
N LYS A 25 1.60 1.64 18.10
CA LYS A 25 1.80 3.09 18.13
C LYS A 25 3.31 3.46 18.04
N ARG A 26 4.11 2.75 17.22
CA ARG A 26 5.58 2.94 17.27
C ARG A 26 6.44 2.89 16.00
N ARG A 27 5.96 2.53 14.80
CA ARG A 27 6.63 2.88 13.53
C ARG A 27 5.59 3.21 12.45
N ARG A 28 5.51 4.50 12.10
CA ARG A 28 4.74 5.04 10.96
C ARG A 28 5.74 5.44 9.88
N ARG A 29 5.37 5.30 8.60
CA ARG A 29 5.97 5.94 7.42
C ARG A 29 7.45 5.61 7.14
N ARG A 30 7.66 4.60 6.30
CA ARG A 30 8.30 4.81 5.00
C ARG A 30 7.24 4.43 3.95
N SER A 31 7.19 5.16 2.84
CA SER A 31 6.12 5.06 1.83
C SER A 31 6.69 4.99 0.41
N ALA A 32 7.98 4.64 0.31
CA ALA A 32 8.75 4.59 -0.91
C ALA A 32 9.74 3.41 -0.80
N ASP A 33 9.19 2.30 -0.36
CA ASP A 33 9.75 0.94 -0.38
C ASP A 33 9.09 0.14 -1.53
N GLU A 34 8.35 0.84 -2.40
CA GLU A 34 7.60 0.37 -3.59
C GLU A 34 7.72 1.44 -4.68
N GLY A 35 7.66 1.02 -5.95
CA GLY A 35 7.64 1.90 -7.13
C GLY A 35 6.97 1.21 -8.32
N SER A 36 6.85 1.89 -9.46
CA SER A 36 6.22 1.30 -10.65
C SER A 36 6.79 1.80 -11.97
N TYR A 37 6.87 0.92 -12.96
CA TYR A 37 7.25 1.23 -14.34
C TYR A 37 6.22 0.68 -15.33
N VAL A 38 6.31 1.10 -16.59
CA VAL A 38 5.55 0.50 -17.70
C VAL A 38 6.51 -0.36 -18.51
N CYS A 39 6.18 -1.63 -18.73
CA CYS A 39 7.04 -2.53 -19.49
C CYS A 39 7.13 -2.08 -20.96
N PRO A 40 8.33 -1.83 -21.52
CA PRO A 40 8.51 -1.45 -22.92
C PRO A 40 8.03 -2.55 -23.90
N SER A 41 8.05 -3.82 -23.48
CA SER A 41 7.75 -4.97 -24.36
C SER A 41 6.26 -5.33 -24.42
N CYS A 42 5.50 -5.19 -23.33
CA CYS A 42 4.05 -5.51 -23.31
C CYS A 42 3.12 -4.34 -22.95
N GLY A 43 3.65 -3.20 -22.48
CA GLY A 43 2.85 -2.03 -22.10
C GLY A 43 2.14 -2.11 -20.75
N GLU A 44 2.31 -3.19 -19.98
CA GLU A 44 1.70 -3.33 -18.66
C GLU A 44 2.38 -2.45 -17.59
N GLN A 45 1.60 -1.93 -16.64
CA GLN A 45 2.12 -1.21 -15.48
C GLN A 45 2.49 -2.20 -14.37
N ILE A 46 3.77 -2.29 -14.05
CA ILE A 46 4.32 -3.22 -13.07
C ILE A 46 4.69 -2.45 -11.80
N VAL A 47 4.27 -2.97 -10.66
CA VAL A 47 4.64 -2.46 -9.33
C VAL A 47 5.69 -3.38 -8.74
N ILE A 48 6.79 -2.80 -8.26
CA ILE A 48 7.95 -3.52 -7.71
C ILE A 48 8.25 -3.04 -6.29
N PRO A 49 8.71 -3.92 -5.39
CA PRO A 49 9.34 -3.50 -4.15
C PRO A 49 10.68 -2.81 -4.47
N LEU A 50 11.03 -1.79 -3.70
CA LEU A 50 12.30 -1.09 -3.85
C LEU A 50 13.13 -1.19 -2.57
N ASP A 51 14.33 -1.77 -2.69
CA ASP A 51 15.31 -1.77 -1.59
C ASP A 51 16.18 -0.50 -1.63
N ARG A 52 16.65 -0.05 -0.47
CA ARG A 52 17.45 1.18 -0.33
C ARG A 52 18.90 0.94 0.07
N SER A 53 19.34 -0.32 0.12
CA SER A 53 20.68 -0.68 0.61
C SER A 53 21.78 -0.39 -0.43
N GLU A 54 21.42 -0.34 -1.72
CA GLU A 54 22.35 -0.10 -2.82
C GLU A 54 22.65 1.40 -3.07
N GLY A 55 21.79 2.31 -2.60
CA GLY A 55 22.01 3.75 -2.68
C GLY A 55 20.85 4.51 -3.31
N SER A 56 21.12 5.75 -3.74
CA SER A 56 20.13 6.67 -4.30
C SER A 56 19.95 6.57 -5.82
N ASP A 57 20.90 5.94 -6.51
CA ASP A 57 20.85 5.59 -7.92
C ASP A 57 21.13 4.09 -8.01
N GLN A 58 20.21 3.33 -8.62
CA GLN A 58 20.28 1.88 -8.70
C GLN A 58 19.84 1.43 -10.10
N ARG A 59 20.49 0.40 -10.63
CA ARG A 59 20.18 -0.15 -11.95
C ARG A 59 20.38 -1.66 -11.97
N TYR A 60 19.31 -2.40 -12.22
CA TYR A 60 19.29 -3.86 -12.19
C TYR A 60 18.37 -4.42 -13.29
N VAL A 61 18.55 -5.70 -13.63
CA VAL A 61 17.70 -6.39 -14.61
C VAL A 61 16.66 -7.23 -13.90
N GLU A 62 15.41 -7.12 -14.33
CA GLU A 62 14.28 -7.91 -13.82
C GLU A 62 13.35 -8.33 -14.97
N ASP A 63 12.89 -9.57 -14.96
CA ASP A 63 11.95 -10.09 -15.95
C ASP A 63 10.53 -9.56 -15.70
N CYS A 64 9.87 -9.10 -16.77
CA CYS A 64 8.47 -8.71 -16.71
C CYS A 64 7.58 -9.88 -16.24
N PRO A 65 6.81 -9.76 -15.14
CA PRO A 65 5.96 -10.85 -14.63
C PRO A 65 4.77 -11.20 -15.54
N VAL A 66 4.54 -10.42 -16.62
CA VAL A 66 3.44 -10.63 -17.57
C VAL A 66 3.91 -11.20 -18.91
N CYS A 67 5.08 -10.79 -19.41
CA CYS A 67 5.59 -11.22 -20.71
C CYS A 67 6.98 -11.88 -20.69
N CYS A 68 7.58 -12.08 -19.52
CA CYS A 68 8.88 -12.75 -19.32
C CYS A 68 10.03 -12.20 -20.20
N ASN A 69 9.97 -10.91 -20.56
CA ASN A 69 11.08 -10.22 -21.22
C ASN A 69 11.90 -9.47 -20.15
N PRO A 70 13.24 -9.52 -20.21
CA PRO A 70 14.11 -8.79 -19.30
C PRO A 70 13.98 -7.28 -19.54
N ASN A 71 13.93 -6.52 -18.45
CA ASN A 71 13.99 -5.06 -18.49
C ASN A 71 15.11 -4.56 -17.59
N VAL A 72 15.86 -3.55 -18.03
CA VAL A 72 16.73 -2.79 -17.13
C VAL A 72 15.88 -1.78 -16.37
N ILE A 73 15.67 -2.04 -15.09
CA ILE A 73 15.00 -1.13 -14.17
C ILE A 73 16.05 -0.14 -13.65
N SER A 74 15.73 1.14 -13.70
CA SER A 74 16.51 2.22 -13.10
C SER A 74 15.68 2.94 -12.03
N VAL A 75 16.29 3.20 -10.88
CA VAL A 75 15.64 3.78 -9.69
C VAL A 75 16.47 4.95 -9.18
N GLU A 76 15.89 6.15 -9.20
CA GLU A 76 16.48 7.38 -8.69
C GLU A 76 15.68 7.87 -7.48
N TYR A 77 16.32 8.01 -6.33
CA TYR A 77 15.72 8.54 -5.10
C TYR A 77 16.02 10.02 -4.92
N ASP A 78 14.98 10.79 -4.60
CA ASP A 78 15.14 12.19 -4.20
C ASP A 78 15.93 12.33 -2.87
N PRO A 79 16.57 13.49 -2.59
CA PRO A 79 17.35 13.68 -1.37
C PRO A 79 16.58 13.55 -0.04
N ALA A 80 15.26 13.72 -0.04
CA ALA A 80 14.38 13.46 1.10
C ALA A 80 13.84 12.02 1.14
N TRP A 81 14.22 11.17 0.18
CA TRP A 81 13.90 9.75 0.09
C TRP A 81 12.40 9.42 0.24
N THR A 82 11.57 10.26 -0.35
CA THR A 82 10.11 10.28 -0.21
C THR A 82 9.39 9.75 -1.44
N GLU A 83 9.85 10.05 -2.65
CA GLU A 83 9.24 9.60 -3.91
C GLU A 83 10.34 9.16 -4.91
N PRO A 84 10.47 7.85 -5.19
CA PRO A 84 11.46 7.33 -6.11
C PRO A 84 10.95 7.43 -7.54
N ARG A 85 11.82 7.87 -8.45
CA ARG A 85 11.57 7.83 -9.89
C ARG A 85 12.03 6.49 -10.42
N VAL A 86 11.11 5.71 -10.98
CA VAL A 86 11.39 4.40 -11.56
C VAL A 86 11.06 4.42 -13.05
N TRP A 87 11.95 3.88 -13.88
CA TRP A 87 11.70 3.64 -15.30
C TRP A 87 12.38 2.34 -15.75
N ALA A 88 11.99 1.85 -16.92
CA ALA A 88 12.53 0.63 -17.49
C ALA A 88 12.89 0.80 -18.97
N GLU A 89 13.95 0.12 -19.37
CA GLU A 89 14.41 -0.03 -20.76
C GLU A 89 14.42 -1.54 -21.09
N ALA A 90 14.22 -1.91 -22.35
CA ALA A 90 14.38 -3.31 -22.77
C ALA A 90 15.87 -3.64 -22.92
N GLU A 91 16.29 -4.84 -22.47
CA GLU A 91 17.60 -5.43 -22.80
C GLU A 91 17.62 -6.01 -24.23
#